data_AF-A0A0J9EWS3-F1
#
_entry.id   AF-A0A0J9EWS3-F1
#
_cell.length_a   1.000
_cell.length_b   1.000
_cell.length_c   1.000
_cell.angle_alpha   90.00
_cell.angle_beta   90.00
_cell.angle_gamma   90.00
#
_symmetry.space_group_name_H-M   'P 1'
#
loop_
_entity.id
_entity.type
_entity.pdbx_description
1 polymer ?
#
loop_
_entity_poly.entity_id
_entity_poly.type
_entity_poly.pdbx_seq_one_letter_code
_entity_poly.pdbx_strand_id
1 'polypeptide(L)'
;MLRKPVSRQLIAKFASVKDEIIVQEVLNEWSQFLHYSQIQGQTRYKVYHASFADFLSRKEIIEAAGIEITEIHGSITNALLEDLDTTEDED
;
A
#
# COMPACT_ATOMS: atom_id res chain seq x y z
N MET A 1 -13.57 -7.50 0.08
CA MET A 1 -12.77 -7.43 1.32
C MET A 1 -12.17 -6.03 1.41
N LEU A 2 -12.34 -5.33 2.53
CA LEU A 2 -11.70 -4.02 2.74
C LEU A 2 -10.18 -4.22 2.82
N ARG A 3 -9.43 -3.60 1.92
CA ARG A 3 -7.97 -3.68 1.90
C ARG A 3 -7.44 -2.98 3.16
N LYS A 4 -6.63 -3.67 3.96
CA LYS A 4 -6.07 -3.14 5.21
C LYS A 4 -5.19 -1.91 4.91
N PRO A 5 -5.18 -0.88 5.78
CA PRO A 5 -4.25 0.23 5.65
C PRO A 5 -2.81 -0.23 5.90
N VAL A 6 -1.88 0.26 5.09
CA VAL A 6 -0.47 -0.15 5.07
C VAL A 6 0.46 1.02 5.37
N SER A 7 1.64 0.74 5.92
CA SER A 7 2.64 1.76 6.18
C SER A 7 3.29 2.28 4.89
N ARG A 8 3.92 3.47 4.97
CA ARG A 8 4.75 4.00 3.89
C ARG A 8 5.96 3.11 3.60
N GLN A 9 6.55 2.52 4.63
CA GLN A 9 7.68 1.59 4.53
C GLN A 9 7.32 0.36 3.70
N LEU A 10 6.13 -0.21 3.93
CA LEU A 10 5.65 -1.34 3.17
C LEU A 10 5.46 -0.98 1.69
N ILE A 11 4.88 0.19 1.41
CA ILE A 11 4.71 0.69 0.04
C ILE A 11 6.08 0.84 -0.65
N ALA A 12 7.08 1.41 0.03
CA ALA A 12 8.44 1.55 -0.49
C ALA A 12 9.08 0.19 -0.83
N LYS A 13 8.93 -0.79 0.06
CA LYS A 13 9.39 -2.18 -0.13
C LYS A 13 8.79 -2.79 -1.40
N PHE A 14 7.48 -2.69 -1.59
CA PHE A 14 6.82 -3.23 -2.79
C PHE A 14 7.14 -2.47 -4.07
N ALA A 15 7.28 -1.15 -3.99
CA ALA A 15 7.67 -0.34 -5.13
C ALA A 15 9.16 -0.51 -5.50
N SER A 16 9.93 -1.27 -4.70
CA SER A 16 11.40 -1.38 -4.82
C SER A 16 12.10 -0.01 -4.79
N VAL A 17 11.52 0.94 -4.07
CA VAL A 17 12.03 2.30 -3.91
C VAL A 17 12.77 2.38 -2.59
N LYS A 18 14.05 2.74 -2.64
CA LYS A 18 14.89 2.88 -1.42
C LYS A 18 14.58 4.14 -0.61
N ASP A 19 14.04 5.16 -1.26
CA ASP A 19 13.77 6.46 -0.66
C ASP A 19 12.28 6.62 -0.33
N GLU A 20 11.94 6.59 0.94
CA GLU A 20 10.58 6.82 1.42
C GLU A 20 10.06 8.23 1.09
N ILE A 21 10.92 9.20 0.80
CA ILE A 21 10.52 10.55 0.39
C ILE A 21 9.75 10.50 -0.94
N ILE A 22 10.22 9.72 -1.90
CA ILE A 22 9.55 9.51 -3.20
C ILE A 22 8.15 8.94 -2.95
N VAL A 23 8.03 7.99 -2.03
CA VAL A 23 6.73 7.41 -1.67
C VAL A 23 5.83 8.46 -1.03
N GLN A 24 6.37 9.32 -0.17
CA GLN A 24 5.59 10.39 0.45
C GLN A 24 5.08 11.42 -0.56
N GLU A 25 5.87 11.76 -1.58
CA GLU A 25 5.45 12.67 -2.66
C GLU A 25 4.25 12.09 -3.42
N VAL A 26 4.33 10.82 -3.83
CA VAL A 26 3.21 10.12 -4.49
C VAL A 26 1.98 10.05 -3.57
N LEU A 27 2.15 9.73 -2.29
CA LEU A 27 1.05 9.71 -1.32
C LEU A 27 0.40 11.08 -1.15
N ASN A 28 1.16 12.17 -1.24
CA ASN A 28 0.63 13.54 -1.19
C ASN A 28 -0.17 13.87 -2.45
N GLU A 29 0.34 13.53 -3.63
CA GLU A 29 -0.36 13.70 -4.92
C GLU A 29 -1.68 12.90 -4.94
N TRP A 30 -1.66 11.70 -4.37
CA TRP A 30 -2.81 10.79 -4.32
C TRP A 30 -3.69 11.00 -3.09
N SER A 31 -3.42 12.02 -2.25
CA SER A 31 -4.11 12.24 -0.98
C SER A 31 -5.64 12.26 -1.10
N GLN A 32 -6.18 12.82 -2.19
CA GLN A 32 -7.63 12.87 -2.46
C GLN A 32 -8.27 11.50 -2.74
N PHE A 33 -7.48 10.46 -3.01
CA PHE A 33 -7.92 9.08 -3.27
C PHE A 33 -7.63 8.14 -2.10
N LEU A 34 -6.94 8.65 -1.07
CA LEU A 34 -6.45 7.88 0.07
C LEU A 34 -7.17 8.30 1.35
N HIS A 35 -7.39 7.33 2.22
CA HIS A 35 -7.66 7.56 3.62
C HIS A 35 -6.41 7.20 4.41
N TYR A 36 -6.00 8.10 5.28
CA TYR A 36 -4.95 7.83 6.25
C TYR A 36 -5.53 7.60 7.64
N SER A 37 -4.87 6.78 8.43
CA SER A 37 -5.23 6.50 9.82
C SER A 37 -3.96 6.41 10.66
N GLN A 38 -4.04 6.88 11.90
CA GLN A 38 -2.98 6.67 12.89
C GLN A 38 -3.22 5.32 13.56
N ILE A 39 -2.29 4.38 13.40
CA ILE A 39 -2.35 3.06 14.03
C ILE A 39 -0.99 2.85 14.71
N GLN A 40 -1.01 2.70 16.05
CA GLN A 40 0.20 2.49 16.86
C GLN A 40 1.30 3.53 16.56
N GLY A 41 0.92 4.82 16.54
CA GLY A 41 1.87 5.93 16.30
C GLY A 41 2.34 6.10 14.85
N GLN A 42 1.91 5.23 13.92
CA GLN A 42 2.31 5.28 12.52
C GLN A 42 1.15 5.69 11.59
N THR A 43 1.43 6.60 10.65
CA THR A 43 0.50 6.93 9.57
C THR A 43 0.42 5.76 8.58
N ARG A 44 -0.78 5.20 8.43
CA ARG A 44 -1.07 4.13 7.47
C ARG A 44 -2.08 4.60 6.42
N TYR A 45 -1.97 4.07 5.21
CA TYR A 45 -2.71 4.54 4.04
C TYR A 45 -3.56 3.40 3.44
N LYS A 46 -4.78 3.72 3.01
CA LYS A 46 -5.62 2.84 2.21
C LYS A 46 -6.37 3.62 1.14
N VAL A 47 -6.68 2.99 0.02
CA VAL A 47 -7.67 3.54 -0.92
C VAL A 47 -9.04 3.56 -0.24
N TYR A 48 -9.70 4.71 -0.21
CA TYR A 48 -10.95 4.85 0.56
C TYR A 48 -12.21 4.53 -0.23
N HIS A 49 -12.17 4.64 -1.55
CA HIS A 49 -13.27 4.23 -2.43
C HIS A 49 -13.10 2.79 -2.89
N ALA A 50 -14.01 1.90 -2.47
CA ALA A 50 -14.04 0.52 -2.95
C ALA A 50 -14.13 0.46 -4.48
N SER A 51 -14.95 1.33 -5.11
CA SER A 51 -15.06 1.43 -6.56
C SER A 51 -13.76 1.81 -7.26
N PHE A 52 -12.93 2.65 -6.63
CA PHE A 52 -11.62 3.01 -7.16
C PHE A 52 -10.61 1.88 -7.00
N ALA A 53 -10.64 1.17 -5.87
CA ALA A 53 -9.84 -0.04 -5.69
C ALA A 53 -10.21 -1.13 -6.70
N ASP A 54 -11.51 -1.27 -7.00
CA ASP A 54 -12.01 -2.21 -8.01
C ASP A 54 -11.57 -1.78 -9.42
N PHE A 55 -11.61 -0.48 -9.72
CA PHE A 55 -11.09 0.09 -10.97
C PHE A 55 -9.61 -0.24 -11.17
N LEU A 56 -8.76 -0.04 -10.15
CA LEU A 56 -7.33 -0.38 -10.21
C LEU A 56 -7.07 -1.88 -10.41
N SER A 57 -7.99 -2.75 -9.99
CA SER A 57 -7.86 -4.21 -10.16
C SER A 57 -8.40 -4.75 -11.50
N ARG A 58 -8.87 -3.89 -12.41
CA ARG A 58 -9.34 -4.35 -13.71
C ARG A 58 -8.16 -4.77 -14.58
N LYS A 59 -8.28 -5.91 -15.24
CA LYS A 59 -7.24 -6.49 -16.11
C LYS A 59 -6.70 -5.47 -17.12
N GLU A 60 -7.59 -4.71 -17.76
CA GLU A 60 -7.21 -3.66 -18.72
C GLU A 60 -6.30 -2.57 -18.13
N ILE A 61 -6.52 -2.19 -16.87
CA ILE A 61 -5.72 -1.16 -16.16
C ILE A 61 -4.36 -1.74 -15.77
N ILE A 62 -4.36 -2.99 -15.32
CA ILE A 62 -3.15 -3.72 -14.94
C ILE A 62 -2.24 -3.94 -16.14
N GLU A 63 -2.81 -4.36 -17.26
CA GLU A 63 -2.12 -4.55 -18.55
C GLU A 63 -1.59 -3.22 -19.09
N ALA A 64 -2.39 -2.15 -19.02
CA ALA A 64 -1.95 -0.80 -19.41
C ALA A 64 -0.78 -0.29 -18.56
N ALA A 65 -0.70 -0.68 -17.28
CA ALA A 65 0.41 -0.35 -16.39
C ALA A 65 1.66 -1.24 -16.63
N GLY A 66 1.53 -2.33 -17.39
CA GLY A 66 2.62 -3.27 -17.66
C GLY A 66 3.06 -4.07 -16.42
N ILE A 67 2.16 -4.30 -15.46
CA ILE A 67 2.47 -4.95 -14.18
C ILE A 67 1.99 -6.42 -14.20
N GLU A 68 2.89 -7.37 -13.94
CA GLU A 68 2.56 -8.77 -13.65
C GLU A 68 2.06 -8.90 -12.19
N ILE A 69 0.73 -8.80 -11.97
CA ILE A 69 0.13 -8.88 -10.62
C ILE A 69 0.30 -10.25 -9.96
N THR A 70 0.54 -11.29 -10.75
CA THR A 70 0.67 -12.68 -10.32
C THR A 70 1.86 -12.89 -9.36
N GLU A 71 2.95 -12.14 -9.50
CA GLU A 71 4.08 -12.18 -8.54
C GLU A 71 3.83 -11.37 -7.26
N ILE A 72 2.88 -10.43 -7.29
CA ILE A 72 2.65 -9.48 -6.21
C ILE A 72 1.78 -10.09 -5.10
N HIS A 73 0.78 -10.92 -5.42
CA HIS A 73 -0.14 -11.48 -4.44
C HIS A 73 0.52 -12.39 -3.37
N GLY A 74 1.50 -13.21 -3.76
CA GLY A 74 2.22 -14.08 -2.81
C GLY A 74 3.07 -13.29 -1.82
N SER A 75 3.76 -12.27 -2.31
CA SER A 75 4.63 -11.39 -1.52
C SER A 75 3.84 -10.46 -0.58
N ILE A 76 2.64 -10.03 -0.98
CA ILE A 76 1.75 -9.18 -0.16
C ILE A 76 1.38 -9.82 1.17
N THR A 77 1.04 -11.11 1.20
CA THR A 77 0.52 -11.75 2.42
C THR A 77 1.58 -11.80 3.52
N ASN A 78 2.82 -12.16 3.18
CA ASN A 78 3.92 -12.22 4.14
C ASN A 78 4.33 -10.84 4.62
N ALA A 79 4.39 -9.86 3.70
CA ALA A 79 4.80 -8.52 4.06
C ALA A 79 3.72 -7.75 4.86
N LEU A 80 2.43 -8.07 4.67
CA LEU A 80 1.35 -7.55 5.51
C LEU A 80 1.39 -8.12 6.94
N LEU A 81 1.87 -9.35 7.11
CA LEU A 81 2.09 -9.94 8.43
C LEU A 81 3.29 -9.29 9.11
N GLU A 82 4.42 -9.16 8.40
CA GLU A 82 5.63 -8.48 8.88
C GLU A 82 5.36 -7.01 9.26
N ASP A 83 4.59 -6.26 8.46
CA ASP A 83 4.22 -4.86 8.75
C ASP A 83 3.26 -4.70 9.94
N LEU A 84 2.62 -5.77 10.39
CA LEU A 84 1.82 -5.80 11.63
C LEU A 84 2.66 -6.23 12.84
N ASP A 85 3.70 -7.03 12.62
CA ASP A 85 4.58 -7.61 13.64
C ASP A 85 5.70 -6.64 14.04
N THR A 86 6.26 -5.88 13.08
CA THR A 86 7.28 -4.83 13.34
C THR A 86 6.75 -3.63 14.15
N THR A 87 5.50 -3.67 14.59
CA THR A 87 4.87 -2.68 15.46
C THR A 87 4.60 -3.18 16.88
N GLU A 88 5.05 -4.39 17.23
CA GLU A 88 4.94 -4.97 18.58
C GLU A 88 6.21 -4.76 19.46
N ASP A 89 7.31 -4.25 18.90
CA ASP A 89 8.63 -4.16 19.57
C ASP A 89 9.02 -2.76 20.14
N GLU A 90 8.05 -1.93 20.54
CA GLU A 90 8.34 -0.72 21.32
C GLU A 90 7.42 -0.61 22.56
N ASP A 91 7.81 -1.28 23.66
CA ASP A 91 7.47 -0.93 25.05
C ASP A 91 8.59 -1.37 26.02
#